data_AF-A0A350IWV9-F1
#
_entry.id   AF-A0A350IWV9-F1
#
_cell.length_a   1.000
_cell.length_b   1.000
_cell.length_c   1.000
_cell.angle_alpha   90.00
_cell.angle_beta   90.00
_cell.angle_gamma   90.00
#
_symmetry.space_group_name_H-M   'P 1'
#
loop_
_entity.id
_entity.type
_entity.pdbx_description
1 polymer ?
#
loop_
_entity_poly.entity_id
_entity_poly.type
_entity_poly.pdbx_seq_one_letter_code
_entity_poly.pdbx_strand_id
1 'polypeptide(L)'
;MSRKTMFGALAVAAGVAAAIAVKLYKDAGKTDEDVKDEDDAVHFITIESEEDEKKETDAEDLNGQSEEVKEVCAVFPYLKPAFVEEVLVKDQEFKTLKGEDELVCVTHHVSFGNTAELEQYVAIMDEAGYTIEVDGMDAKVSRKFFAQTGAITSDILNVANQTVALDGVYHSFEVE
;
A
#
# COMPACT_ATOMS: atom_id res chain seq x y z
N MET A 1 -56.00 -2.08 -8.62
CA MET A 1 -56.29 -0.96 -7.69
C MET A 1 -55.03 -0.65 -6.90
N SER A 2 -54.65 0.64 -6.90
CA SER A 2 -53.70 1.40 -6.04
C SER A 2 -52.46 0.70 -5.47
N ARG A 3 -51.26 0.96 -6.00
CA ARG A 3 -50.30 2.05 -5.66
C ARG A 3 -49.88 2.09 -4.19
N LYS A 4 -48.57 1.85 -3.93
CA LYS A 4 -47.65 2.88 -3.43
C LYS A 4 -46.19 2.41 -3.49
N THR A 5 -45.47 3.03 -4.42
CA THR A 5 -44.01 3.21 -4.43
C THR A 5 -43.62 4.13 -3.28
N MET A 6 -42.51 3.87 -2.59
CA MET A 6 -41.74 4.93 -1.93
C MET A 6 -40.26 4.76 -2.24
N PHE A 7 -39.77 5.70 -3.04
CA PHE A 7 -38.36 6.06 -3.15
C PHE A 7 -37.95 6.75 -1.84
N GLY A 8 -36.77 6.40 -1.33
CA GLY A 8 -36.11 7.12 -0.24
C GLY A 8 -34.63 7.27 -0.58
N ALA A 9 -34.30 8.25 -1.40
CA ALA A 9 -32.92 8.71 -1.58
C ALA A 9 -32.58 9.64 -0.41
N LEU A 10 -31.54 9.31 0.35
CA LEU A 10 -30.88 10.26 1.23
C LEU A 10 -29.55 10.65 0.59
N ALA A 11 -29.56 11.75 -0.16
CA ALA A 11 -28.36 12.42 -0.59
C ALA A 11 -27.88 13.31 0.54
N VAL A 12 -26.67 13.08 1.05
CA VAL A 12 -25.92 14.08 1.80
C VAL A 12 -24.67 14.37 1.00
N ALA A 13 -24.78 15.39 0.16
CA ALA A 13 -23.65 16.05 -0.45
C ALA A 13 -23.01 16.96 0.62
N ALA A 14 -21.87 16.55 1.17
CA ALA A 14 -20.96 17.44 1.87
C ALA A 14 -19.69 17.52 1.02
N GLY A 15 -19.72 18.42 0.05
CA GLY A 15 -18.54 18.78 -0.73
C GLY A 15 -17.57 19.56 0.16
N VAL A 16 -16.37 19.01 0.35
CA VAL A 16 -15.21 19.80 0.77
C VAL A 16 -14.32 19.93 -0.45
N ALA A 17 -14.51 21.02 -1.18
CA ALA A 17 -13.53 21.44 -2.18
C ALA A 17 -12.32 22.01 -1.43
N ALA A 18 -11.28 21.21 -1.25
CA ALA A 18 -9.97 21.74 -0.87
C ALA A 18 -9.38 22.44 -2.10
N ALA A 19 -9.64 23.75 -2.23
CA ALA A 19 -8.92 24.60 -3.16
C ALA A 19 -7.50 24.81 -2.62
N ILE A 20 -6.54 24.00 -3.07
CA ILE A 20 -5.12 24.30 -2.86
C ILE A 20 -4.79 25.47 -3.80
N ALA A 21 -4.80 26.68 -3.25
CA ALA A 21 -4.30 27.87 -3.93
C ALA A 21 -2.77 27.79 -4.00
N VAL A 22 -2.23 27.26 -5.10
CA VAL A 22 -0.81 27.39 -5.42
C VAL A 22 -0.56 28.86 -5.75
N LYS A 23 -0.02 29.60 -4.79
CA LYS A 23 0.47 30.96 -5.00
C LYS A 23 1.78 30.88 -5.81
N LEU A 24 1.63 30.71 -7.12
CA LEU A 24 2.67 30.99 -8.11
C LEU A 24 2.96 32.50 -8.06
N TYR A 25 3.90 32.90 -7.21
CA TYR A 25 4.56 34.19 -7.36
C TYR A 25 5.78 33.97 -8.24
N LYS A 26 5.65 34.34 -9.52
CA LYS A 26 6.79 34.59 -10.38
C LYS A 26 6.67 35.99 -10.99
N ASP A 27 7.63 36.80 -10.57
CA ASP A 27 8.22 37.99 -11.19
C ASP A 27 7.38 39.24 -11.52
N ALA A 28 7.77 40.33 -10.86
CA ALA A 28 7.93 41.62 -11.52
C ALA A 28 9.37 42.09 -11.28
N GLY A 29 10.17 42.02 -12.35
CA GLY A 29 11.59 42.30 -12.37
C GLY A 29 11.96 43.73 -11.98
N LYS A 30 13.16 43.85 -11.41
CA LYS A 30 14.04 44.98 -11.67
C LYS A 30 14.74 44.71 -13.01
N THR A 31 14.43 45.53 -14.01
CA THR A 31 15.28 45.73 -15.19
C THR A 31 16.59 46.37 -14.74
N ASP A 32 17.72 45.81 -15.15
CA ASP A 32 18.62 46.46 -16.11
C ASP A 32 19.76 45.51 -16.52
N GLU A 33 19.84 45.31 -17.83
CA GLU A 33 21.04 45.27 -18.68
C GLU A 33 22.18 44.26 -18.41
N ASP A 34 22.24 43.27 -19.32
CA ASP A 34 23.30 43.03 -20.31
C ASP A 34 24.23 41.79 -20.20
N VAL A 35 24.30 41.10 -21.34
CA VAL A 35 25.38 40.24 -21.91
C VAL A 35 25.69 38.85 -21.33
N LYS A 36 25.39 37.83 -22.17
CA LYS A 36 26.14 36.59 -22.58
C LYS A 36 26.87 35.74 -21.50
N ASP A 37 26.98 34.42 -21.53
CA ASP A 37 27.11 33.40 -22.58
C ASP A 37 26.72 32.04 -21.95
N GLU A 38 26.41 31.07 -22.81
CA GLU A 38 26.49 29.60 -22.69
C GLU A 38 26.83 29.00 -21.29
N ASP A 39 25.88 28.29 -20.67
CA ASP A 39 26.07 26.87 -20.30
C ASP A 39 24.77 26.24 -19.74
N ASP A 40 24.52 25.03 -20.20
CA ASP A 40 23.38 24.15 -19.91
C ASP A 40 23.45 23.63 -18.46
N ALA A 41 23.03 24.45 -17.49
CA ALA A 41 23.01 24.06 -16.08
C ALA A 41 21.73 23.26 -15.76
N VAL A 42 21.84 21.93 -15.79
CA VAL A 42 20.83 21.01 -15.27
C VAL A 42 20.60 21.32 -13.78
N HIS A 43 19.45 21.93 -13.46
CA HIS A 43 19.02 22.10 -12.08
C HIS A 43 18.48 20.77 -11.55
N PHE A 44 19.30 20.06 -10.79
CA PHE A 44 18.86 18.92 -9.98
C PHE A 44 17.88 19.44 -8.91
N ILE A 45 16.61 19.10 -9.05
CA ILE A 45 15.63 19.26 -7.98
C ILE A 45 15.92 18.13 -6.99
N THR A 46 16.50 18.48 -5.84
CA THR A 46 16.53 17.57 -4.70
C THR A 46 15.09 17.42 -4.22
N ILE A 47 14.48 16.25 -4.48
CA ILE A 47 13.25 15.86 -3.82
C ILE A 47 13.65 15.48 -2.41
N GLU A 48 13.38 16.35 -1.44
CA GLU A 48 13.33 15.95 -0.04
C GLU A 48 12.20 14.91 0.07
N SER A 49 12.59 13.65 0.07
CA SER A 49 11.68 12.57 0.42
C SER A 49 11.33 12.80 1.88
N GLU A 50 10.05 13.04 2.17
CA GLU A 50 9.55 12.97 3.53
C GLU A 50 9.99 11.61 4.07
N GLU A 51 10.95 11.62 5.02
CA GLU A 51 11.35 10.44 5.75
C GLU A 51 10.13 10.04 6.58
N ASP A 52 9.29 9.17 6.01
CA ASP A 52 8.52 8.24 6.82
C ASP A 52 9.53 7.59 7.76
N GLU A 53 9.40 7.85 9.07
CA GLU A 53 10.23 7.26 10.11
C GLU A 53 10.15 5.74 9.95
N LYS A 54 11.11 5.17 9.21
CA LYS A 54 11.32 3.74 9.12
C LYS A 54 11.62 3.32 10.54
N LYS A 55 10.64 2.71 11.24
CA LYS A 55 10.91 1.94 12.45
C LYS A 55 12.13 1.08 12.13
N GLU A 56 13.19 1.25 12.92
CA GLU A 56 14.39 0.42 12.86
C GLU A 56 13.96 -1.01 13.21
N THR A 57 13.53 -1.78 12.20
CA THR A 57 13.48 -3.21 12.31
C THR A 57 14.92 -3.69 12.38
N ASP A 58 15.24 -4.51 13.37
CA ASP A 58 16.54 -5.17 13.51
C ASP A 58 17.03 -5.58 12.12
N ALA A 59 18.12 -4.96 11.65
CA ALA A 59 18.61 -5.19 10.30
C ALA A 59 19.02 -6.66 10.18
N GLU A 60 18.11 -7.49 9.67
CA GLU A 60 18.37 -8.91 9.50
C GLU A 60 19.49 -9.08 8.47
N ASP A 61 20.43 -9.98 8.77
CA ASP A 61 21.56 -10.24 7.89
C ASP A 61 21.07 -10.82 6.56
N LEU A 62 21.05 -9.98 5.52
CA LEU A 62 20.70 -10.39 4.15
C LEU A 62 21.81 -11.20 3.47
N ASN A 63 22.93 -11.44 4.16
CA ASN A 63 24.04 -12.20 3.61
C ASN A 63 23.62 -13.67 3.40
N GLY A 64 23.78 -14.16 2.17
CA GLY A 64 23.34 -15.50 1.76
C GLY A 64 21.94 -15.57 1.17
N GLN A 65 21.15 -14.49 1.21
CA GLN A 65 19.85 -14.40 0.52
C GLN A 65 20.03 -14.20 -0.99
N SER A 66 19.06 -14.63 -1.78
CA SER A 66 19.02 -14.38 -3.22
C SER A 66 18.89 -12.88 -3.51
N GLU A 67 19.34 -12.42 -4.69
CA GLU A 67 19.18 -11.01 -5.08
C GLU A 67 17.71 -10.60 -5.13
N GLU A 68 16.82 -11.50 -5.57
CA GLU A 68 15.38 -11.26 -5.60
C GLU A 68 14.80 -11.01 -4.21
N VAL A 69 15.18 -11.81 -3.20
CA VAL A 69 14.74 -11.60 -1.80
C VAL A 69 15.23 -10.25 -1.27
N LYS A 70 16.47 -9.86 -1.59
CA LYS A 70 17.03 -8.56 -1.16
C LYS A 70 16.28 -7.38 -1.78
N GLU A 71 15.98 -7.46 -3.07
CA GLU A 71 15.21 -6.42 -3.78
C GLU A 71 13.81 -6.27 -3.18
N VAL A 72 13.15 -7.40 -2.90
CA VAL A 72 11.81 -7.38 -2.29
C VAL A 72 11.85 -6.84 -0.85
N CYS A 73 12.81 -7.24 -0.02
CA CYS A 73 12.99 -6.68 1.33
C CYS A 73 13.32 -5.18 1.31
N ALA A 74 13.93 -4.65 0.24
CA ALA A 74 14.16 -3.22 0.11
C ALA A 74 12.85 -2.42 -0.08
N VAL A 75 11.83 -3.05 -0.70
CA VAL A 75 10.49 -2.47 -0.90
C VAL A 75 9.58 -2.74 0.31
N PHE A 76 9.74 -3.89 0.96
CA PHE A 76 8.98 -4.31 2.13
C PHE A 76 9.88 -4.39 3.37
N PRO A 77 10.29 -3.24 3.94
CA PRO A 77 11.34 -3.16 4.95
C PRO A 77 10.95 -3.84 6.27
N TYR A 78 9.66 -4.03 6.53
CA TYR A 78 9.18 -4.64 7.77
C TYR A 78 9.15 -6.17 7.71
N LEU A 79 9.39 -6.77 6.54
CA LEU A 79 9.31 -8.21 6.36
C LEU A 79 10.65 -8.89 6.58
N LYS A 80 10.59 -10.05 7.24
CA LYS A 80 11.75 -10.93 7.39
C LYS A 80 12.11 -11.58 6.04
N PRO A 81 13.39 -11.71 5.68
CA PRO A 81 13.82 -12.35 4.44
C PRO A 81 13.30 -13.77 4.29
N ALA A 82 13.24 -14.54 5.39
CA ALA A 82 12.73 -15.91 5.37
C ALA A 82 11.25 -15.98 4.98
N PHE A 83 10.42 -15.01 5.40
CA PHE A 83 9.02 -14.94 5.00
C PHE A 83 8.91 -14.55 3.52
N VAL A 84 9.70 -13.57 3.08
CA VAL A 84 9.75 -13.16 1.66
C VAL A 84 10.13 -14.33 0.76
N GLU A 85 11.17 -15.08 1.12
CA GLU A 85 11.60 -16.28 0.39
C GLU A 85 10.47 -17.32 0.29
N GLU A 86 9.76 -17.59 1.40
CA GLU A 86 8.64 -18.53 1.41
C GLU A 86 7.52 -18.11 0.44
N VAL A 87 7.15 -16.82 0.42
CA VAL A 87 6.10 -16.31 -0.46
C VAL A 87 6.55 -16.37 -1.94
N LEU A 88 7.81 -16.03 -2.23
CA LEU A 88 8.36 -16.10 -3.59
C LEU A 88 8.41 -17.54 -4.12
N VAL A 89 8.72 -18.53 -3.27
CA VAL A 89 8.66 -19.95 -3.64
C VAL A 89 7.22 -20.35 -4.02
N LYS A 90 6.22 -19.86 -3.28
CA LYS A 90 4.80 -20.12 -3.54
C LYS A 90 4.25 -19.38 -4.77
N ASP A 91 4.94 -18.37 -5.30
CA ASP A 91 4.53 -17.67 -6.53
C ASP A 91 4.33 -18.62 -7.72
N GLN A 92 5.16 -19.67 -7.79
CA GLN A 92 5.01 -20.71 -8.82
C GLN A 92 3.74 -21.54 -8.62
N GLU A 93 3.36 -21.80 -7.37
CA GLU A 93 2.13 -22.53 -7.05
C GLU A 93 0.90 -21.69 -7.43
N PHE A 94 0.91 -20.37 -7.14
CA PHE A 94 -0.18 -19.47 -7.50
C PHE A 94 -0.44 -19.44 -9.01
N LYS A 95 0.63 -19.44 -9.83
CA LYS A 95 0.52 -19.51 -11.30
C LYS A 95 -0.14 -20.79 -11.81
N THR A 96 0.01 -21.89 -11.06
CA THR A 96 -0.61 -23.18 -11.44
C THR A 96 -2.03 -23.33 -10.91
N LEU A 97 -2.34 -22.67 -9.79
CA LEU A 97 -3.63 -22.75 -9.11
C LEU A 97 -4.74 -22.01 -9.86
N LYS A 98 -4.38 -20.93 -10.58
CA LYS A 98 -5.35 -20.01 -11.19
C LYS A 98 -4.91 -19.65 -12.60
N GLY A 99 -5.86 -19.70 -13.54
CA GLY A 99 -5.60 -19.22 -14.89
C GLY A 99 -5.39 -17.70 -14.90
N GLU A 100 -4.63 -17.19 -15.87
CA GLU A 100 -4.60 -15.74 -16.11
C GLU A 100 -6.04 -15.22 -16.31
N ASP A 101 -6.34 -14.05 -15.74
CA ASP A 101 -7.66 -13.42 -15.72
C ASP A 101 -8.77 -14.18 -14.96
N GLU A 102 -8.42 -15.14 -14.11
CA GLU A 102 -9.38 -15.71 -13.15
C GLU A 102 -9.62 -14.74 -11.99
N LEU A 103 -10.87 -14.59 -11.55
CA LEU A 103 -11.17 -13.82 -10.34
C LEU A 103 -10.74 -14.62 -9.11
N VAL A 104 -9.78 -14.09 -8.37
CA VAL A 104 -9.26 -14.69 -7.13
C VAL A 104 -9.72 -13.90 -5.92
N CYS A 105 -9.88 -14.59 -4.79
CA CYS A 105 -10.06 -13.97 -3.49
C CYS A 105 -8.90 -14.35 -2.59
N VAL A 106 -8.13 -13.36 -2.12
CA VAL A 106 -7.10 -13.59 -1.11
C VAL A 106 -7.66 -13.12 0.23
N THR A 107 -7.55 -13.97 1.25
CA THR A 107 -7.94 -13.66 2.63
C THR A 107 -6.72 -13.80 3.54
N HIS A 108 -6.44 -12.75 4.30
CA HIS A 108 -5.32 -12.67 5.24
C HIS A 108 -5.83 -12.72 6.68
N HIS A 109 -5.10 -13.39 7.55
CA HIS A 109 -5.40 -13.45 8.98
C HIS A 109 -4.30 -12.75 9.77
N VAL A 110 -4.68 -11.74 10.55
CA VAL A 110 -3.76 -10.90 11.31
C VAL A 110 -4.28 -10.66 12.72
N SER A 111 -3.39 -10.32 13.65
CA SER A 111 -3.79 -9.92 15.01
C SER A 111 -2.95 -8.76 15.52
N PHE A 112 -3.51 -7.96 16.42
CA PHE A 112 -2.84 -6.79 17.01
C PHE A 112 -2.75 -6.88 18.54
N GLY A 113 -1.71 -6.26 19.10
CA GLY A 113 -1.51 -6.20 20.55
C GLY A 113 -2.41 -5.16 21.23
N ASN A 114 -2.88 -4.15 20.49
CA ASN A 114 -3.76 -3.11 21.02
C ASN A 114 -4.78 -2.59 20.00
N THR A 115 -5.82 -1.96 20.52
CA THR A 115 -6.96 -1.46 19.73
C THR A 115 -6.59 -0.30 18.81
N ALA A 116 -5.64 0.57 19.20
CA ALA A 116 -5.31 1.74 18.40
C ALA A 116 -4.63 1.35 17.07
N GLU A 117 -3.68 0.41 17.13
CA GLU A 117 -3.05 -0.16 15.94
C GLU A 117 -4.04 -0.90 15.05
N LEU A 118 -4.94 -1.69 15.65
CA LEU A 118 -6.00 -2.39 14.91
C LEU A 118 -6.93 -1.41 14.19
N GLU A 119 -7.40 -0.36 14.87
CA GLU A 119 -8.27 0.66 14.28
C GLU A 119 -7.56 1.39 13.12
N GLN A 120 -6.29 1.73 13.29
CA GLN A 120 -5.48 2.34 12.23
C GLN A 120 -5.30 1.39 11.04
N TYR A 121 -4.99 0.11 11.31
CA TYR A 121 -4.86 -0.90 10.27
C TYR A 121 -6.16 -1.08 9.49
N VAL A 122 -7.30 -1.20 10.18
CA VAL A 122 -8.63 -1.32 9.55
C VAL A 122 -8.90 -0.13 8.63
N ALA A 123 -8.61 1.10 9.09
CA ALA A 123 -8.81 2.30 8.27
C ALA A 123 -7.97 2.29 6.99
N ILE A 124 -6.69 1.92 7.09
CA ILE A 124 -5.77 1.83 5.92
C ILE A 124 -6.25 0.75 4.95
N MET A 125 -6.63 -0.43 5.45
CA MET A 125 -7.07 -1.54 4.60
C MET A 125 -8.41 -1.24 3.93
N ASP A 126 -9.34 -0.56 4.62
CA ASP A 126 -10.62 -0.13 4.04
C ASP A 126 -10.40 0.90 2.92
N GLU A 127 -9.53 1.90 3.15
CA GLU A 127 -9.16 2.89 2.14
C GLU A 127 -8.49 2.25 0.91
N ALA A 128 -7.68 1.21 1.12
CA ALA A 128 -7.05 0.42 0.05
C ALA A 128 -8.04 -0.52 -0.69
N GLY A 129 -9.30 -0.59 -0.24
CA GLY A 129 -10.38 -1.32 -0.90
C GLY A 129 -10.46 -2.81 -0.50
N TYR A 130 -9.96 -3.17 0.67
CA TYR A 130 -10.15 -4.51 1.24
C TYR A 130 -11.48 -4.59 1.98
N THR A 131 -12.04 -5.79 2.07
CA THR A 131 -13.14 -6.11 2.99
C THR A 131 -12.53 -6.62 4.30
N ILE A 132 -12.95 -6.06 5.44
CA ILE A 132 -12.39 -6.43 6.74
C ILE A 132 -13.47 -6.97 7.67
N GLU A 133 -13.20 -8.11 8.30
CA GLU A 133 -13.97 -8.66 9.42
C GLU A 133 -13.10 -8.65 10.68
N VAL A 134 -13.59 -8.05 11.76
CA VAL A 134 -12.85 -7.95 13.04
C VAL A 134 -13.53 -8.81 14.09
N ASP A 135 -12.75 -9.61 14.81
CA ASP A 135 -13.18 -10.39 15.98
C ASP A 135 -12.17 -10.19 17.13
N GLY A 136 -12.53 -9.34 18.09
CA GLY A 136 -11.63 -8.98 19.19
C GLY A 136 -10.40 -8.22 18.70
N MET A 137 -9.23 -8.85 18.83
CA MET A 137 -7.94 -8.31 18.36
C MET A 137 -7.46 -8.95 17.05
N ASP A 138 -8.25 -9.87 16.51
CA ASP A 138 -8.00 -10.55 15.25
C ASP A 138 -8.77 -9.85 14.12
N ALA A 139 -8.17 -9.79 12.94
CA ALA A 139 -8.82 -9.29 11.73
C ALA A 139 -8.60 -10.25 10.56
N LYS A 140 -9.67 -10.46 9.80
CA LYS A 140 -9.64 -11.08 8.48
C LYS A 140 -9.77 -10.01 7.43
N VAL A 141 -8.79 -9.94 6.54
CA VAL A 141 -8.75 -8.92 5.48
C VAL A 141 -8.78 -9.64 4.15
N SER A 142 -9.76 -9.32 3.31
CA SER A 142 -9.96 -10.01 2.04
C SER A 142 -10.04 -9.05 0.87
N ARG A 143 -9.48 -9.46 -0.27
CA ARG A 143 -9.60 -8.71 -1.53
C ARG A 143 -9.88 -9.65 -2.68
N LYS A 144 -10.74 -9.17 -3.60
CA LYS A 144 -11.01 -9.83 -4.87
C LYS A 144 -10.38 -9.05 -6.01
N PHE A 145 -9.63 -9.74 -6.86
CA PHE A 145 -9.00 -9.16 -8.04
C PHE A 145 -8.78 -10.22 -9.10
N PHE A 146 -8.47 -9.79 -10.33
CA PHE A 146 -8.14 -10.72 -11.41
C PHE A 146 -6.69 -11.16 -11.29
N ALA A 147 -6.44 -12.47 -11.37
CA ALA A 147 -5.11 -13.05 -11.32
C ALA A 147 -4.26 -12.54 -12.49
N GLN A 148 -3.19 -11.85 -12.13
CA GLN A 148 -2.12 -11.43 -13.03
C GLN A 148 -0.80 -11.90 -12.45
N THR A 149 0.24 -11.97 -13.28
CA THR A 149 1.57 -12.39 -12.85
C THR A 149 2.04 -11.54 -11.65
N GLY A 150 2.33 -12.21 -10.53
CA GLY A 150 2.81 -11.59 -9.30
C GLY A 150 1.74 -10.84 -8.48
N ALA A 151 0.48 -10.78 -8.92
CA ALA A 151 -0.56 -10.02 -8.21
C ALA A 151 -0.86 -10.60 -6.81
N ILE A 152 -0.99 -11.92 -6.70
CA ILE A 152 -1.22 -12.61 -5.41
C ILE A 152 -0.03 -12.42 -4.47
N THR A 153 1.18 -12.62 -4.97
CA THR A 153 2.42 -12.40 -4.22
C THR A 153 2.53 -10.96 -3.72
N SER A 154 2.27 -9.98 -4.59
CA SER A 154 2.30 -8.57 -4.22
C SER A 154 1.25 -8.23 -3.16
N ASP A 155 0.04 -8.75 -3.28
CA ASP A 155 -1.04 -8.56 -2.31
C ASP A 155 -0.63 -9.10 -0.92
N ILE A 156 -0.14 -10.35 -0.85
CA ILE A 156 0.38 -10.96 0.38
C ILE A 156 1.48 -10.13 1.03
N LEU A 157 2.48 -9.70 0.25
CA LEU A 157 3.62 -8.93 0.77
C LEU A 157 3.17 -7.55 1.28
N ASN A 158 2.27 -6.87 0.56
CA ASN A 158 1.71 -5.59 1.00
C ASN A 158 0.97 -5.72 2.33
N VAL A 159 0.05 -6.69 2.44
CA VAL A 159 -0.74 -6.87 3.66
C VAL A 159 0.15 -7.27 4.84
N ALA A 160 1.09 -8.19 4.64
CA ALA A 160 2.04 -8.58 5.68
C ALA A 160 2.90 -7.40 6.13
N ASN A 161 3.44 -6.62 5.19
CA ASN A 161 4.28 -5.47 5.51
C ASN A 161 3.51 -4.39 6.30
N GLN A 162 2.28 -4.07 5.88
CA GLN A 162 1.43 -3.11 6.58
C GLN A 162 1.06 -3.58 7.99
N THR A 163 0.85 -4.89 8.15
CA THR A 163 0.55 -5.50 9.45
C THR A 163 1.73 -5.31 10.40
N VAL A 164 2.95 -5.67 9.96
CA VAL A 164 4.15 -5.55 10.80
C VAL A 164 4.55 -4.10 11.05
N ALA A 165 4.34 -3.20 10.09
CA ALA A 165 4.58 -1.76 10.26
C ALA A 165 3.80 -1.17 11.46
N LEU A 166 2.60 -1.71 11.71
CA LEU A 166 1.71 -1.32 12.81
C LEU A 166 1.81 -2.26 14.03
N ASP A 167 2.96 -2.91 14.22
CA ASP A 167 3.24 -3.82 15.35
C ASP A 167 2.26 -5.01 15.46
N GLY A 168 1.59 -5.34 14.36
CA GLY A 168 0.73 -6.50 14.23
C GLY A 168 1.50 -7.79 13.92
N VAL A 169 0.80 -8.92 14.05
CA VAL A 169 1.29 -10.25 13.69
C VAL A 169 0.51 -10.75 12.48
N TYR A 170 1.22 -11.04 11.40
CA TYR A 170 0.67 -11.69 10.22
C TYR A 170 0.75 -13.22 10.38
N HIS A 171 -0.40 -13.91 10.37
CA HIS A 171 -0.47 -15.34 10.68
C HIS A 171 -0.43 -16.21 9.43
N SER A 172 -1.31 -15.93 8.48
CA SER A 172 -1.52 -16.79 7.31
C SER A 172 -2.34 -16.07 6.23
N PHE A 173 -2.41 -16.72 5.07
CA PHE A 173 -3.32 -16.34 3.99
C PHE A 173 -3.97 -17.59 3.37
N GLU A 174 -5.11 -17.35 2.73
CA GLU A 174 -5.88 -18.31 1.94
C GLU A 174 -6.13 -17.70 0.56
N VAL A 175 -6.00 -18.52 -0.49
CA VAL A 175 -6.25 -18.11 -1.87
C VAL A 175 -7.38 -18.98 -2.42
N GLU A 176 -8.49 -18.35 -2.82
CA GLU A 176 -9.70 -19.00 -3.33
C GLU A 176 -10.00 -18.65 -4.79
#